data_AF-A0A3Q3AXV1-F1
#
_entry.id   AF-A0A3Q3AXV1-F1
#
_cell.length_a   1.000
_cell.length_b   1.000
_cell.length_c   1.000
_cell.angle_alpha   90.00
_cell.angle_beta   90.00
_cell.angle_gamma   90.00
#
_symmetry.space_group_name_H-M   'P 1'
#
loop_
_entity.id
_entity.type
_entity.pdbx_description
1 polymer ?
#
loop_
_entity_poly.entity_id
_entity_poly.type
_entity_poly.pdbx_seq_one_letter_code
_entity_poly.pdbx_strand_id
1 'polypeptide(L)'
;MEKLTIVTYNVHGLNHPIKRKKILSQLKKMQCSIALLQETHLNELEHKKLRRDWVNQTYSASYKNKRGVTILFNKSLAFSTEKVIQDGMGRYVLVMGRMGEEEMSIMNLYAPNECDESFFKEIANIIAENAKGIVIVGGDFNAVHDGKIDRTPAETGGQSRKTKILNNMITELGLGDPWRFKNPSKKDFTFFSKVHNSYSRIDFFCIPQKYFYKIIDCSIGSITLSDHAPVTLQLNLSKDTPFRYWRLNVSLLTNTSVIQELRQHLLEYLEMNDNGSVTPPIMWSGAKAVLRGKIIQISSRLKKQRTEEQTRLESKIKQLEIEHKCRGGNDTLTELNEAKKELDKVLTYKAEGALRFSKQRYYE
;
A
#
# COMPACT_ATOMS: atom_id res chain seq x y z
N MET A 1 1.63 -9.32 5.47
CA MET A 1 1.45 -7.89 5.18
C MET A 1 -0.04 -7.61 5.25
N GLU A 2 -0.48 -6.84 6.23
CA GLU A 2 -1.89 -6.45 6.34
C GLU A 2 -2.12 -5.24 5.43
N LYS A 3 -2.65 -5.52 4.24
CA LYS A 3 -2.93 -4.53 3.21
C LYS A 3 -4.37 -4.06 3.34
N LEU A 4 -4.57 -2.77 3.53
CA LEU A 4 -5.90 -2.15 3.53
C LEU A 4 -6.14 -1.46 2.18
N THR A 5 -7.19 -1.87 1.47
CA THR A 5 -7.58 -1.26 0.19
C THR A 5 -8.86 -0.45 0.38
N ILE A 6 -8.76 0.86 0.17
CA ILE A 6 -9.86 1.82 0.34
C ILE A 6 -10.20 2.37 -1.04
N VAL A 7 -11.49 2.41 -1.39
CA VAL A 7 -11.95 2.92 -2.67
C VAL A 7 -12.94 4.05 -2.44
N THR A 8 -12.72 5.22 -3.05
CA THR A 8 -13.74 6.27 -3.14
C THR A 8 -14.35 6.27 -4.54
N TYR A 9 -15.67 6.38 -4.64
CA TYR A 9 -16.37 6.33 -5.91
C TYR A 9 -17.71 7.08 -5.88
N ASN A 10 -17.81 8.19 -6.63
CA ASN A 10 -19.10 8.82 -6.89
C ASN A 10 -19.88 7.95 -7.90
N VAL A 11 -20.99 7.37 -7.44
CA VAL A 11 -21.72 6.34 -8.19
C VAL A 11 -22.91 6.89 -8.96
N HIS A 12 -23.24 8.18 -8.83
CA HIS A 12 -24.34 8.84 -9.52
C HIS A 12 -25.66 8.01 -9.50
N GLY A 13 -26.11 7.66 -8.30
CA GLY A 13 -27.35 6.93 -8.02
C GLY A 13 -27.22 5.40 -7.97
N LEU A 14 -27.79 4.80 -6.93
CA LEU A 14 -27.87 3.35 -6.69
C LEU A 14 -29.31 2.81 -6.62
N ASN A 15 -30.29 3.62 -7.00
CA ASN A 15 -31.71 3.22 -6.98
C ASN A 15 -31.97 1.99 -7.86
N HIS A 16 -31.34 1.91 -9.03
CA HIS A 16 -31.51 0.79 -9.94
C HIS A 16 -30.78 -0.48 -9.42
N PRO A 17 -31.48 -1.61 -9.16
CA PRO A 17 -30.88 -2.81 -8.56
C PRO A 17 -29.71 -3.40 -9.37
N ILE A 18 -29.81 -3.40 -10.70
CA ILE A 18 -28.72 -3.86 -11.59
C ILE A 18 -27.46 -2.99 -11.43
N LYS A 19 -27.59 -1.65 -11.47
CA LYS A 19 -26.44 -0.75 -11.27
C LYS A 19 -25.81 -0.98 -9.89
N ARG A 20 -26.64 -1.08 -8.84
CA ARG A 20 -26.20 -1.42 -7.48
C ARG A 20 -25.38 -2.71 -7.44
N LYS A 21 -25.85 -3.78 -8.08
CA LYS A 21 -25.12 -5.05 -8.17
C LYS A 21 -23.81 -4.90 -8.94
N LYS A 22 -23.79 -4.18 -10.07
CA LYS A 22 -22.57 -3.93 -10.87
C LYS A 22 -21.49 -3.21 -10.04
N ILE A 23 -21.88 -2.16 -9.31
CA ILE A 23 -20.97 -1.40 -8.43
C ILE A 23 -20.40 -2.30 -7.32
N LEU A 24 -21.25 -3.03 -6.59
CA LEU A 24 -20.79 -3.92 -5.52
C LEU A 24 -19.86 -5.02 -6.04
N SER A 25 -20.15 -5.59 -7.21
CA SER A 25 -19.28 -6.57 -7.87
C SER A 25 -17.94 -5.97 -8.32
N GLN A 26 -17.93 -4.73 -8.82
CA GLN A 26 -16.69 -4.04 -9.20
C GLN A 26 -15.80 -3.82 -7.96
N LEU A 27 -16.37 -3.32 -6.86
CA LEU A 27 -15.64 -3.14 -5.59
C LEU A 27 -15.06 -4.45 -5.06
N LYS A 28 -15.83 -5.55 -5.16
CA LYS A 28 -15.35 -6.89 -4.80
C LYS A 28 -14.16 -7.32 -5.67
N LYS A 29 -14.22 -7.10 -6.98
CA LYS A 29 -13.12 -7.39 -7.92
C LYS A 29 -11.86 -6.57 -7.59
N MET A 30 -12.04 -5.33 -7.13
CA MET A 30 -10.95 -4.46 -6.68
C MET A 30 -10.36 -4.86 -5.32
N GLN A 31 -10.82 -5.96 -4.71
CA GLN A 31 -10.41 -6.39 -3.36
C GLN A 31 -10.60 -5.28 -2.32
N CYS A 32 -11.71 -4.54 -2.45
CA CYS A 32 -12.03 -3.41 -1.58
C CYS A 32 -12.27 -3.87 -0.14
N SER A 33 -11.54 -3.26 0.80
CA SER A 33 -11.73 -3.44 2.24
C SER A 33 -12.74 -2.43 2.78
N ILE A 34 -12.65 -1.18 2.34
CA ILE A 34 -13.53 -0.07 2.73
C ILE A 34 -13.92 0.72 1.49
N ALA A 35 -15.22 0.91 1.24
CA ALA A 35 -15.71 1.72 0.12
C ALA A 35 -16.38 3.00 0.62
N LEU A 36 -16.03 4.14 0.03
CA LEU A 36 -16.63 5.45 0.23
C LEU A 36 -17.44 5.77 -1.02
N LEU A 37 -18.76 5.70 -0.95
CA LEU A 37 -19.62 5.98 -2.12
C LEU A 37 -20.36 7.30 -1.96
N GLN A 38 -20.37 8.12 -3.00
CA GLN A 38 -21.08 9.42 -3.06
C GLN A 38 -22.24 9.36 -4.05
N GLU A 39 -23.17 10.33 -3.96
CA GLU A 39 -24.39 10.39 -4.78
C GLU A 39 -25.17 9.07 -4.81
N THR A 40 -25.31 8.40 -3.67
CA THR A 40 -26.02 7.12 -3.64
C THR A 40 -27.51 7.25 -3.99
N HIS A 41 -28.13 8.40 -3.71
CA HIS A 41 -29.55 8.70 -3.94
C HIS A 41 -30.51 7.73 -3.24
N LEU A 42 -30.04 7.09 -2.17
CA LEU A 42 -30.82 6.13 -1.38
C LEU A 42 -31.32 6.78 -0.09
N ASN A 43 -32.49 6.34 0.37
CA ASN A 43 -32.95 6.60 1.74
C ASN A 43 -32.27 5.63 2.74
N GLU A 44 -32.47 5.88 4.03
CA GLU A 44 -31.85 5.09 5.10
C GLU A 44 -32.20 3.59 5.04
N LEU A 45 -33.45 3.25 4.69
CA LEU A 45 -33.89 1.86 4.56
C LEU A 45 -33.17 1.15 3.40
N GLU A 46 -32.99 1.83 2.28
CA GLU A 46 -32.27 1.30 1.11
C GLU A 46 -30.76 1.20 1.35
N HIS A 47 -30.17 2.08 2.17
CA HIS A 47 -28.77 1.92 2.58
C HIS A 47 -28.54 0.68 3.43
N LYS A 48 -29.45 0.35 4.37
CA LYS A 48 -29.35 -0.89 5.15
C LYS A 48 -29.31 -2.12 4.26
N LYS A 49 -29.98 -2.07 3.11
CA LYS A 49 -29.97 -3.13 2.09
C LYS A 49 -28.61 -3.29 1.40
N LEU A 50 -27.65 -2.38 1.54
CA LEU A 50 -26.27 -2.54 1.03
C LEU A 50 -25.44 -3.55 1.83
N ARG A 51 -25.87 -3.89 3.06
CA ARG A 51 -25.26 -4.93 3.89
C ARG A 51 -25.54 -6.33 3.33
N ARG A 52 -24.89 -6.67 2.23
CA ARG A 52 -25.01 -7.95 1.51
C ARG A 52 -23.69 -8.35 0.85
N ASP A 53 -23.62 -9.58 0.33
CA ASP A 53 -22.45 -10.13 -0.37
C ASP A 53 -21.17 -10.03 0.49
N TRP A 54 -20.25 -9.12 0.18
CA TRP A 54 -18.98 -8.94 0.88
C TRP A 54 -19.05 -7.90 2.01
N VAL A 55 -20.14 -7.15 2.14
CA VAL A 55 -20.29 -6.02 3.08
C VAL A 55 -20.84 -6.50 4.42
N ASN A 56 -20.20 -6.06 5.53
CA ASN A 56 -20.66 -6.33 6.90
C ASN A 56 -21.18 -5.09 7.62
N GLN A 57 -20.51 -3.94 7.50
CA GLN A 57 -20.93 -2.72 8.18
C GLN A 57 -21.20 -1.62 7.17
N THR A 58 -22.20 -0.79 7.45
CA THR A 58 -22.64 0.30 6.57
C THR A 58 -22.99 1.52 7.41
N TYR A 59 -22.38 2.66 7.11
CA TYR A 59 -22.68 3.93 7.77
C TYR A 59 -22.98 4.98 6.71
N SER A 60 -24.10 5.68 6.83
CA SER A 60 -24.58 6.50 5.72
C SER A 60 -25.27 7.78 6.17
N ALA A 61 -25.24 8.78 5.32
CA ALA A 61 -26.06 9.99 5.46
C ALA A 61 -26.91 10.13 4.19
N SER A 62 -28.21 10.34 4.35
CA SER A 62 -29.18 10.39 3.25
C SER A 62 -29.91 11.72 3.23
N TYR A 63 -30.24 12.23 2.03
CA TYR A 63 -31.10 13.40 1.91
C TYR A 63 -32.06 13.27 0.73
N LYS A 64 -33.35 13.09 1.04
CA LYS A 64 -34.50 13.15 0.12
C LYS A 64 -34.30 12.44 -1.23
N ASN A 65 -33.61 11.29 -1.26
CA ASN A 65 -33.25 10.53 -2.46
C ASN A 65 -32.51 11.33 -3.56
N LYS A 66 -31.92 12.49 -3.24
CA LYS A 66 -31.18 13.36 -4.19
C LYS A 66 -29.69 13.43 -3.91
N ARG A 67 -29.29 13.13 -2.67
CA ARG A 67 -27.88 13.05 -2.25
C ARG A 67 -27.69 11.75 -1.49
N GLY A 68 -26.51 11.57 -0.94
CA GLY A 68 -26.27 10.60 0.11
C GLY A 68 -24.93 9.94 -0.07
N VAL A 69 -24.24 9.77 1.04
CA VAL A 69 -22.95 9.12 1.13
C VAL A 69 -23.06 7.85 1.97
N THR A 70 -22.23 6.85 1.69
CA THR A 70 -22.15 5.64 2.51
C THR A 70 -20.73 5.11 2.60
N ILE A 71 -20.37 4.58 3.76
CA ILE A 71 -19.12 3.86 4.01
C ILE A 71 -19.47 2.38 4.20
N LEU A 72 -18.88 1.52 3.37
CA LEU A 72 -19.07 0.07 3.42
C LEU A 72 -17.79 -0.61 3.90
N PHE A 73 -17.90 -1.48 4.91
CA PHE A 73 -16.78 -2.28 5.42
C PHE A 73 -16.93 -3.74 5.00
N ASN A 74 -15.83 -4.34 4.56
CA ASN A 74 -15.78 -5.75 4.16
C ASN A 74 -15.98 -6.69 5.37
N LYS A 75 -16.60 -7.84 5.15
CA LYS A 75 -16.79 -8.92 6.14
C LYS A 75 -15.50 -9.46 6.73
N SER A 76 -14.42 -9.49 5.95
CA SER A 76 -13.12 -9.94 6.46
C SER A 76 -12.43 -8.90 7.35
N LEU A 77 -12.95 -7.67 7.41
CA LEU A 77 -12.33 -6.57 8.12
C LEU A 77 -12.81 -6.53 9.57
N ALA A 78 -11.88 -6.74 10.50
CA ALA A 78 -12.12 -6.65 11.95
C ALA A 78 -12.08 -5.19 12.43
N PHE A 79 -12.99 -4.36 11.91
CA PHE A 79 -13.11 -2.96 12.31
C PHE A 79 -14.16 -2.82 13.42
N SER A 80 -13.74 -2.32 14.59
CA SER A 80 -14.62 -1.98 15.71
C SER A 80 -14.98 -0.51 15.64
N THR A 81 -16.26 -0.19 15.49
CA THR A 81 -16.72 1.21 15.40
C THR A 81 -17.00 1.77 16.79
N GLU A 82 -16.49 2.96 17.07
CA GLU A 82 -16.62 3.64 18.37
C GLU A 82 -17.57 4.82 18.30
N LYS A 83 -17.45 5.65 17.25
CA LYS A 83 -18.27 6.85 17.07
C LYS A 83 -18.55 7.08 15.59
N VAL A 84 -19.74 7.58 15.28
CA VAL A 84 -20.14 7.95 13.93
C VAL A 84 -20.75 9.35 13.97
N ILE A 85 -20.35 10.21 13.03
CA ILE A 85 -20.93 11.53 12.82
C ILE A 85 -21.50 11.56 11.41
N GLN A 86 -22.78 11.92 11.28
CA GLN A 86 -23.53 11.87 10.03
C GLN A 86 -24.11 13.25 9.75
N ASP A 87 -23.99 13.70 8.50
CA ASP A 87 -24.60 14.94 8.05
C ASP A 87 -26.12 14.79 7.82
N GLY A 88 -26.89 15.77 8.28
CA GLY A 88 -28.33 15.84 7.99
C GLY A 88 -28.65 16.14 6.51
N MET A 89 -27.70 16.66 5.75
CA MET A 89 -27.85 17.00 4.32
C MET A 89 -27.30 15.93 3.37
N GLY A 90 -26.84 14.78 3.88
CA GLY A 90 -26.37 13.66 3.09
C GLY A 90 -25.04 13.89 2.36
N ARG A 91 -24.19 14.80 2.87
CA ARG A 91 -22.92 15.23 2.27
C ARG A 91 -21.70 14.54 2.87
N TYR A 92 -21.75 14.14 4.15
CA TYR A 92 -20.62 13.45 4.76
C TYR A 92 -21.03 12.44 5.82
N VAL A 93 -20.13 11.47 6.05
CA VAL A 93 -20.13 10.59 7.21
C VAL A 93 -18.69 10.43 7.67
N LEU A 94 -18.45 10.59 8.97
CA LEU A 94 -17.19 10.28 9.64
C LEU A 94 -17.40 9.08 10.55
N VAL A 95 -16.64 8.02 10.34
CA VAL A 95 -16.61 6.82 11.19
C VAL A 95 -15.27 6.76 11.91
N MET A 96 -15.31 6.72 13.23
CA MET A 96 -14.14 6.54 14.09
C MET A 96 -14.19 5.15 14.71
N GLY A 97 -13.04 4.49 14.76
CA GLY A 97 -12.94 3.15 15.31
C GLY A 97 -11.53 2.61 15.30
N ARG A 98 -11.42 1.30 15.47
CA ARG A 98 -10.14 0.60 15.60
C ARG A 98 -10.09 -0.63 14.72
N MET A 99 -8.90 -0.90 14.20
CA MET A 99 -8.58 -2.17 13.56
C MET A 99 -7.35 -2.76 14.24
N GLY A 100 -7.55 -3.78 15.07
CA GLY A 100 -6.53 -4.24 16.00
C GLY A 100 -6.17 -3.12 16.98
N GLU A 101 -4.88 -2.79 17.07
CA GLU A 101 -4.39 -1.72 17.95
C GLU A 101 -4.47 -0.32 17.32
N GLU A 102 -4.58 -0.24 15.98
CA GLU A 102 -4.58 1.01 15.22
C GLU A 102 -5.93 1.72 15.30
N GLU A 103 -5.93 2.95 15.84
CA GLU A 103 -7.08 3.86 15.75
C GLU A 103 -7.16 4.48 14.35
N MET A 104 -8.37 4.61 13.81
CA MET A 104 -8.61 5.16 12.49
C MET A 104 -9.88 6.00 12.46
N SER A 105 -9.83 7.07 11.67
CA SER A 105 -10.96 7.96 11.40
C SER A 105 -11.16 8.09 9.90
N ILE A 106 -12.29 7.60 9.40
CA ILE A 106 -12.57 7.50 7.96
C ILE A 106 -13.76 8.40 7.63
N MET A 107 -13.51 9.42 6.81
CA MET A 107 -14.53 10.36 6.34
C MET A 107 -14.83 10.13 4.87
N ASN A 108 -16.11 9.97 4.55
CA ASN A 108 -16.62 10.03 3.19
C ASN A 108 -17.25 11.41 2.96
N LEU A 109 -16.79 12.12 1.93
CA LEU A 109 -17.22 13.48 1.60
C LEU A 109 -17.88 13.54 0.21
N TYR A 110 -18.95 14.33 0.10
CA TYR A 110 -19.53 14.80 -1.14
C TYR A 110 -19.76 16.31 -1.04
N ALA A 111 -18.79 17.12 -1.45
CA ALA A 111 -18.85 18.56 -1.30
C ALA A 111 -19.92 19.19 -2.22
N PRO A 112 -20.49 20.35 -1.88
CA PRO A 112 -21.36 21.11 -2.78
C PRO A 112 -20.66 21.50 -4.09
N ASN A 113 -21.43 21.61 -5.19
CA ASN A 113 -20.91 22.11 -6.47
C ASN A 113 -20.54 23.58 -6.39
N GLU A 114 -21.39 24.36 -5.71
CA GLU A 114 -21.17 25.77 -5.43
C GLU A 114 -19.96 25.99 -4.51
N CYS A 115 -19.37 27.18 -4.57
CA CYS A 115 -18.28 27.56 -3.69
C CYS A 115 -18.83 27.87 -2.30
N ASP A 116 -18.85 26.86 -1.43
CA ASP A 116 -19.28 26.97 -0.04
C ASP A 116 -18.07 26.89 0.89
N GLU A 117 -17.63 28.05 1.39
CA GLU A 117 -16.52 28.15 2.33
C GLU A 117 -16.89 27.61 3.72
N SER A 118 -18.16 27.72 4.10
CA SER A 118 -18.63 27.25 5.41
C SER A 118 -18.55 25.73 5.51
N PHE A 119 -18.83 25.03 4.41
CA PHE A 119 -18.72 23.58 4.32
C PHE A 119 -17.31 23.08 4.64
N PHE A 120 -16.28 23.57 3.97
CA PHE A 120 -14.90 23.10 4.23
C PHE A 120 -14.39 23.47 5.63
N LYS A 121 -14.82 24.62 6.18
CA LYS A 121 -14.53 25.00 7.57
C LYS A 121 -15.20 24.05 8.57
N GLU A 122 -16.46 23.69 8.33
CA GLU A 122 -17.18 22.70 9.14
C GLU A 122 -16.46 21.36 9.14
N ILE A 123 -16.04 20.87 7.96
CA ILE A 123 -15.27 19.63 7.84
C ILE A 123 -13.94 19.71 8.61
N ALA A 124 -13.23 20.84 8.52
CA ALA A 124 -12.00 21.07 9.27
C ALA A 124 -12.22 20.93 10.78
N ASN A 125 -13.25 21.60 11.30
CA ASN A 125 -13.58 21.57 12.72
C ASN A 125 -13.99 20.15 13.18
N ILE A 126 -14.84 19.46 12.40
CA ILE A 126 -15.26 18.09 12.72
C ILE A 126 -14.05 17.17 12.83
N ILE A 127 -13.11 17.25 11.88
CA ILE A 127 -11.89 16.44 11.89
C ILE A 127 -11.02 16.82 13.09
N ALA A 128 -10.76 18.11 13.32
CA ALA A 128 -9.91 18.58 14.40
C ALA A 128 -10.44 18.19 15.80
N GLU A 129 -11.75 18.23 16.00
CA GLU A 129 -12.38 17.94 17.29
C GLU A 129 -12.55 16.44 17.56
N ASN A 130 -12.75 15.63 16.52
CA ASN A 130 -13.23 14.25 16.69
C ASN A 130 -12.25 13.19 16.19
N ALA A 131 -11.45 13.48 15.14
CA ALA A 131 -10.67 12.45 14.48
C ALA A 131 -9.50 11.97 15.36
N LYS A 132 -9.32 10.66 15.39
CA LYS A 132 -8.24 9.95 16.09
C LYS A 132 -7.46 9.03 15.14
N GLY A 133 -6.19 8.79 15.50
CA GLY A 133 -5.31 7.86 14.81
C GLY A 133 -5.06 8.21 13.34
N ILE A 134 -5.13 7.21 12.46
CA ILE A 134 -4.97 7.40 11.02
C ILE A 134 -6.25 8.03 10.45
N VAL A 135 -6.17 9.32 10.11
CA VAL A 135 -7.25 10.05 9.45
C VAL A 135 -7.22 9.78 7.95
N ILE A 136 -8.36 9.40 7.38
CA ILE A 136 -8.53 9.15 5.95
C ILE A 136 -9.79 9.87 5.50
N VAL A 137 -9.60 10.97 4.78
CA VAL A 137 -10.70 11.69 4.13
C VAL A 137 -10.70 11.28 2.67
N GLY A 138 -11.82 10.80 2.15
CA GLY A 138 -11.94 10.49 0.73
C GLY A 138 -13.33 10.83 0.23
N GLY A 139 -13.43 11.18 -1.04
CA GLY A 139 -14.71 11.60 -1.57
C GLY A 139 -14.62 12.34 -2.87
N ASP A 140 -15.76 12.94 -3.22
CA ASP A 140 -15.88 13.92 -4.28
C ASP A 140 -15.88 15.32 -3.64
N PHE A 141 -14.79 16.05 -3.85
CA PHE A 141 -14.59 17.38 -3.30
C PHE A 141 -15.19 18.48 -4.17
N ASN A 142 -15.71 18.14 -5.36
CA ASN A 142 -16.19 19.08 -6.37
C ASN A 142 -15.23 20.25 -6.61
N ALA A 143 -13.94 20.05 -6.36
CA ALA A 143 -12.88 21.03 -6.38
C ALA A 143 -11.58 20.32 -6.73
N VAL A 144 -10.67 21.04 -7.40
CA VAL A 144 -9.36 20.52 -7.81
C VAL A 144 -8.27 21.11 -6.94
N HIS A 145 -7.14 20.41 -6.79
CA HIS A 145 -5.97 20.92 -6.08
C HIS A 145 -5.21 21.98 -6.90
N ASP A 146 -5.03 21.70 -8.20
CA ASP A 146 -4.38 22.62 -9.15
C ASP A 146 -5.08 22.58 -10.52
N GLY A 147 -5.80 23.66 -10.85
CA GLY A 147 -6.53 23.79 -12.10
C GLY A 147 -5.68 23.68 -13.38
N LYS A 148 -4.35 23.83 -13.31
CA LYS A 148 -3.47 23.70 -14.48
C LYS A 148 -3.19 22.25 -14.88
N ILE A 149 -3.18 21.33 -13.90
CA ILE A 149 -2.83 19.93 -14.09
C ILE A 149 -3.98 18.97 -13.79
N ASP A 150 -4.94 19.38 -12.96
CA ASP A 150 -6.12 18.59 -12.57
C ASP A 150 -7.35 18.91 -13.43
N ARG A 151 -7.23 19.75 -14.46
CA ARG A 151 -8.29 20.01 -15.45
C ARG A 151 -7.79 19.91 -16.88
N THR A 152 -8.68 19.48 -17.77
CA THR A 152 -8.55 19.61 -19.23
C THR A 152 -9.87 20.12 -19.80
N PRO A 153 -9.92 21.30 -20.45
CA PRO A 153 -8.81 22.25 -20.63
C PRO A 153 -8.24 22.76 -19.29
N ALA A 154 -6.96 23.16 -19.30
CA ALA A 154 -6.33 23.73 -18.13
C ALA A 154 -7.02 25.06 -17.75
N GLU A 155 -7.19 25.30 -16.45
CA GLU A 155 -7.78 26.55 -15.96
C GLU A 155 -6.91 27.74 -16.35
N THR A 156 -7.56 28.79 -16.89
CA THR A 156 -6.89 30.03 -17.28
C THR A 156 -6.94 31.03 -16.13
N GLY A 157 -5.85 31.77 -15.92
CA GLY A 157 -5.74 32.78 -14.87
C GLY A 157 -5.28 32.24 -13.51
N GLY A 158 -5.71 32.91 -12.44
CA GLY A 158 -5.34 32.59 -11.08
C GLY A 158 -6.11 31.40 -10.51
N GLN A 159 -5.62 30.83 -9.41
CA GLN A 159 -6.27 29.71 -8.74
C GLN A 159 -7.67 30.06 -8.25
N SER A 160 -8.66 29.20 -8.55
CA SER A 160 -10.05 29.39 -8.13
C SER A 160 -10.20 29.56 -6.61
N ARG A 161 -11.20 30.33 -6.17
CA ARG A 161 -11.51 30.50 -4.73
C ARG A 161 -11.76 29.16 -4.05
N LYS A 162 -12.48 28.25 -4.71
CA LYS A 162 -12.82 26.93 -4.17
C LYS A 162 -11.58 26.07 -3.95
N THR A 163 -10.64 26.10 -4.91
CA THR A 163 -9.35 25.43 -4.78
C THR A 163 -8.52 26.01 -3.63
N LYS A 164 -8.50 27.34 -3.45
CA LYS A 164 -7.79 27.96 -2.32
C LYS A 164 -8.35 27.49 -0.97
N ILE A 165 -9.67 27.52 -0.81
CA ILE A 165 -10.34 27.08 0.43
C ILE A 165 -10.03 25.60 0.72
N LEU A 166 -10.14 24.73 -0.28
CA LEU A 166 -9.79 23.32 -0.17
C LEU A 166 -8.34 23.13 0.28
N ASN A 167 -7.39 23.80 -0.40
CA ASN A 167 -5.97 23.66 -0.10
C ASN A 167 -5.61 24.21 1.28
N ASN A 168 -6.29 25.28 1.74
CA ASN A 168 -6.12 25.80 3.09
C ASN A 168 -6.57 24.76 4.13
N MET A 169 -7.77 24.18 3.99
CA MET A 169 -8.25 23.12 4.88
C MET A 169 -7.27 21.94 4.95
N ILE A 170 -6.79 21.48 3.80
CA ILE A 170 -5.85 20.35 3.72
C ILE A 170 -4.52 20.68 4.41
N THR A 171 -4.03 21.90 4.22
CA THR A 171 -2.78 22.37 4.83
C THR A 171 -2.92 22.53 6.34
N GLU A 172 -4.00 23.14 6.82
CA GLU A 172 -4.28 23.36 8.24
C GLU A 172 -4.40 22.05 9.02
N LEU A 173 -4.99 21.02 8.40
CA LEU A 173 -5.12 19.68 8.99
C LEU A 173 -3.85 18.82 8.83
N GLY A 174 -2.78 19.32 8.20
CA GLY A 174 -1.57 18.55 7.91
C GLY A 174 -1.80 17.33 7.01
N LEU A 175 -2.85 17.39 6.18
CA LEU A 175 -3.20 16.34 5.23
C LEU A 175 -2.43 16.53 3.92
N GLY A 176 -2.42 15.51 3.08
CA GLY A 176 -1.92 15.58 1.72
C GLY A 176 -2.57 14.53 0.84
N ASP A 177 -2.45 14.74 -0.48
CA ASP A 177 -3.01 13.86 -1.51
C ASP A 177 -2.05 12.72 -1.87
N PRO A 178 -2.37 11.46 -1.54
CA PRO A 178 -1.55 10.29 -1.86
C PRO A 178 -1.30 10.10 -3.37
N TRP A 179 -2.30 10.42 -4.20
CA TRP A 179 -2.20 10.22 -5.63
C TRP A 179 -1.23 11.23 -6.25
N ARG A 180 -1.36 12.51 -5.90
CA ARG A 180 -0.46 13.56 -6.39
C ARG A 180 0.95 13.40 -5.85
N PHE A 181 1.12 12.93 -4.62
CA PHE A 181 2.44 12.58 -4.06
C PHE A 181 3.18 11.54 -4.91
N LYS A 182 2.48 10.47 -5.32
CA LYS A 182 3.06 9.45 -6.21
C LYS A 182 3.17 9.87 -7.67
N ASN A 183 2.36 10.83 -8.10
CA ASN A 183 2.26 11.26 -9.49
C ASN A 183 2.40 12.79 -9.62
N PRO A 184 3.55 13.40 -9.31
CA PRO A 184 3.67 14.86 -9.19
C PRO A 184 3.30 15.61 -10.47
N SER A 185 3.71 15.11 -11.63
CA SER A 185 3.51 15.75 -12.94
C SER A 185 2.50 15.04 -13.84
N LYS A 186 2.00 13.86 -13.47
CA LYS A 186 1.06 13.10 -14.30
C LYS A 186 -0.28 13.82 -14.37
N LYS A 187 -0.87 13.88 -15.57
CA LYS A 187 -2.25 14.31 -15.78
C LYS A 187 -3.14 13.09 -15.92
N ASP A 188 -4.13 12.99 -15.05
CA ASP A 188 -5.15 11.94 -15.04
C ASP A 188 -6.37 12.48 -14.29
N PHE A 189 -7.57 11.98 -14.60
CA PHE A 189 -8.81 12.65 -14.21
C PHE A 189 -9.82 11.67 -13.67
N THR A 190 -10.68 12.15 -12.77
CA THR A 190 -11.70 11.30 -12.15
C THR A 190 -13.09 11.55 -12.70
N PHE A 191 -13.35 12.71 -13.32
CA PHE A 191 -14.67 13.10 -13.81
C PHE A 191 -14.59 13.61 -15.24
N PHE A 192 -15.61 13.27 -16.04
CA PHE A 192 -15.81 13.81 -17.37
C PHE A 192 -17.16 14.53 -17.50
N SER A 193 -17.12 15.84 -17.73
CA SER A 193 -18.30 16.64 -18.04
C SER A 193 -18.60 16.60 -19.54
N LYS A 194 -19.70 15.93 -19.90
CA LYS A 194 -20.20 15.91 -21.29
C LYS A 194 -20.59 17.31 -21.79
N VAL A 195 -21.26 18.09 -20.95
CA VAL A 195 -21.78 19.42 -21.32
C VAL A 195 -20.66 20.40 -21.63
N HIS A 196 -19.57 20.35 -20.86
CA HIS A 196 -18.43 21.24 -21.04
C HIS A 196 -17.27 20.60 -21.82
N ASN A 197 -17.44 19.36 -22.29
CA ASN A 197 -16.41 18.54 -22.92
C ASN A 197 -15.05 18.65 -22.20
N SER A 198 -15.06 18.45 -20.88
CA SER A 198 -13.90 18.68 -20.02
C SER A 198 -13.70 17.56 -19.01
N TYR A 199 -12.46 17.37 -18.61
CA TYR A 199 -12.04 16.45 -17.58
C TYR A 199 -11.56 17.19 -16.34
N SER A 200 -11.86 16.65 -15.16
CA SER A 200 -11.32 17.16 -13.90
C SER A 200 -11.01 16.06 -12.91
N ARG A 201 -10.02 16.27 -12.04
CA ARG A 201 -9.69 15.40 -10.92
C ARG A 201 -10.25 15.99 -9.63
N ILE A 202 -11.50 15.63 -9.32
CA ILE A 202 -12.26 16.13 -8.17
C ILE A 202 -12.52 15.07 -7.10
N ASP A 203 -12.22 13.81 -7.41
CA ASP A 203 -12.31 12.69 -6.49
C ASP A 203 -10.88 12.31 -6.06
N PHE A 204 -10.62 12.31 -4.76
CA PHE A 204 -9.30 11.94 -4.22
C PHE A 204 -9.39 11.56 -2.74
N PHE A 205 -8.23 11.19 -2.20
CA PHE A 205 -8.02 10.97 -0.78
C PHE A 205 -7.12 12.07 -0.21
N CYS A 206 -7.31 12.38 1.06
CA CYS A 206 -6.40 13.17 1.88
C CYS A 206 -6.10 12.38 3.16
N ILE A 207 -4.81 12.16 3.43
CA ILE A 207 -4.34 11.50 4.66
C ILE A 207 -3.23 12.34 5.32
N PRO A 208 -2.98 12.24 6.63
CA PRO A 208 -1.88 12.94 7.27
C PRO A 208 -0.55 12.60 6.60
N GLN A 209 0.24 13.63 6.27
CA GLN A 209 1.51 13.45 5.55
C GLN A 209 2.49 12.52 6.29
N LYS A 210 2.43 12.51 7.63
CA LYS A 210 3.20 11.58 8.46
C LYS A 210 2.95 10.10 8.15
N TYR A 211 1.83 9.72 7.54
CA TYR A 211 1.52 8.34 7.16
C TYR A 211 1.82 8.01 5.69
N PHE A 212 2.46 8.91 4.93
CA PHE A 212 2.77 8.66 3.52
C PHE A 212 3.67 7.45 3.31
N TYR A 213 4.54 7.13 4.28
CA TYR A 213 5.38 5.93 4.25
C TYR A 213 4.57 4.62 4.28
N LYS A 214 3.31 4.65 4.75
CA LYS A 214 2.40 3.50 4.73
C LYS A 214 1.71 3.34 3.37
N ILE A 215 1.82 4.28 2.43
CA ILE A 215 1.17 4.18 1.12
C ILE A 215 1.87 3.12 0.27
N ILE A 216 1.17 2.03 -0.02
CA ILE A 216 1.61 1.03 -1.00
C ILE A 216 1.34 1.55 -2.41
N ASP A 217 0.12 2.03 -2.66
CA ASP A 217 -0.29 2.56 -3.96
C ASP A 217 -1.48 3.51 -3.86
N CYS A 218 -1.62 4.39 -4.85
CA CYS A 218 -2.82 5.19 -5.05
C CYS A 218 -3.06 5.38 -6.55
N SER A 219 -4.20 4.90 -7.06
CA SER A 219 -4.49 4.83 -8.50
C SER A 219 -5.91 5.27 -8.84
N ILE A 220 -6.07 5.82 -10.04
CA ILE A 220 -7.36 6.22 -10.63
C ILE A 220 -7.78 5.11 -11.61
N GLY A 221 -9.02 4.64 -11.48
CA GLY A 221 -9.61 3.65 -12.37
C GLY A 221 -10.20 4.28 -13.64
N SER A 222 -10.82 3.48 -14.49
CA SER A 222 -11.53 3.98 -15.67
C SER A 222 -12.96 4.40 -15.34
N ILE A 223 -13.41 5.49 -15.97
CA ILE A 223 -14.81 5.94 -15.96
C ILE A 223 -15.65 4.87 -16.70
N THR A 224 -16.55 4.19 -15.97
CA THR A 224 -17.27 3.00 -16.50
C THR A 224 -18.74 2.99 -16.12
N LEU A 225 -19.08 2.76 -14.84
CA LEU A 225 -20.47 2.62 -14.36
C LEU A 225 -21.10 3.92 -13.86
N SER A 226 -20.31 4.98 -13.85
CA SER A 226 -20.63 6.35 -13.45
C SER A 226 -19.93 7.31 -14.41
N ASP A 227 -20.25 8.59 -14.34
CA ASP A 227 -19.48 9.69 -14.94
C ASP A 227 -18.19 10.02 -14.17
N HIS A 228 -18.03 9.41 -12.99
CA HIS A 228 -16.78 9.38 -12.23
C HIS A 228 -16.02 8.06 -12.37
N ALA A 229 -14.72 8.12 -12.14
CA ALA A 229 -13.81 6.99 -11.97
C ALA A 229 -13.60 6.70 -10.48
N PRO A 230 -13.49 5.42 -10.09
CA PRO A 230 -13.10 5.08 -8.72
C PRO A 230 -11.63 5.43 -8.47
N VAL A 231 -11.31 5.94 -7.29
CA VAL A 231 -9.93 6.13 -6.81
C VAL A 231 -9.64 5.10 -5.74
N THR A 232 -8.50 4.42 -5.83
CA THR A 232 -8.09 3.36 -4.91
C THR A 232 -6.84 3.76 -4.16
N LEU A 233 -6.91 3.75 -2.83
CA LEU A 233 -5.78 3.92 -1.92
C LEU A 233 -5.44 2.57 -1.28
N GLN A 234 -4.17 2.18 -1.30
CA GLN A 234 -3.66 0.97 -0.66
C GLN A 234 -2.66 1.35 0.41
N LEU A 235 -2.95 0.96 1.66
CA LEU A 235 -2.10 1.21 2.82
C LEU A 235 -1.52 -0.09 3.35
N ASN A 236 -0.27 -0.03 3.81
CA ASN A 236 0.37 -1.05 4.60
C ASN A 236 0.12 -0.73 6.08
N LEU A 237 -0.70 -1.54 6.73
CA LEU A 237 -0.97 -1.42 8.17
C LEU A 237 -0.19 -2.44 8.99
N SER A 238 0.69 -3.20 8.35
CA SER A 238 1.66 -4.00 9.10
C SER A 238 2.45 -3.08 10.04
N LYS A 239 2.72 -3.54 11.26
CA LYS A 239 3.65 -2.87 12.18
C LYS A 239 4.92 -2.54 11.39
N ASP A 240 5.41 -1.32 11.55
CA ASP A 240 6.67 -0.89 10.95
C ASP A 240 7.70 -1.98 11.22
N THR A 241 8.12 -2.70 10.17
CA THR A 241 9.24 -3.60 10.32
C THR A 241 10.40 -2.69 10.70
N PRO A 242 11.03 -2.86 11.87
CA PRO A 242 12.12 -1.98 12.28
C PRO A 242 13.13 -1.93 11.14
N PHE A 243 13.61 -0.73 10.84
CA PHE A 243 14.61 -0.48 9.80
C PHE A 243 15.72 -1.54 9.92
N ARG A 244 15.80 -2.45 8.95
CA ARG A 244 16.81 -3.52 8.98
C ARG A 244 18.08 -2.97 8.36
N TYR A 245 19.00 -2.49 9.20
CA TYR A 245 20.38 -2.29 8.77
C TYR A 245 20.89 -3.61 8.18
N TRP A 246 21.54 -3.53 7.01
CA TRP A 246 22.23 -4.68 6.47
C TRP A 246 23.32 -5.11 7.45
N ARG A 247 23.34 -6.39 7.78
CA ARG A 247 24.35 -7.00 8.64
C ARG A 247 25.10 -8.06 7.85
N LEU A 248 26.41 -8.10 8.02
CA LEU A 248 27.27 -9.09 7.40
C LEU A 248 26.92 -10.48 7.93
N ASN A 249 26.68 -11.45 7.03
CA ASN A 249 26.65 -12.85 7.42
C ASN A 249 28.07 -13.33 7.66
N VAL A 250 28.50 -13.36 8.93
CA VAL A 250 29.86 -13.73 9.33
C VAL A 250 30.29 -15.13 8.89
N SER A 251 29.36 -16.05 8.60
CA SER A 251 29.71 -17.36 8.04
C SER A 251 30.32 -17.28 6.63
N LEU A 252 30.20 -16.14 5.94
CA LEU A 252 30.90 -15.95 4.67
C LEU A 252 32.40 -15.83 4.89
N LEU A 253 32.82 -15.34 6.07
CA LEU A 253 34.22 -15.16 6.45
C LEU A 253 34.87 -16.47 6.92
N THR A 254 34.13 -17.59 6.95
CA THR A 254 34.73 -18.92 7.16
C THR A 254 35.09 -19.61 5.85
N ASN A 255 34.67 -19.06 4.71
CA ASN A 255 34.98 -19.61 3.39
C ASN A 255 36.22 -18.93 2.81
N THR A 256 37.33 -19.69 2.69
CA THR A 256 38.62 -19.18 2.21
C THR A 256 38.53 -18.55 0.82
N SER A 257 37.73 -19.11 -0.10
CA SER A 257 37.59 -18.54 -1.44
C SER A 257 36.87 -17.20 -1.43
N VAL A 258 35.84 -17.06 -0.58
CA VAL A 258 35.14 -15.78 -0.39
C VAL A 258 36.06 -14.74 0.22
N ILE A 259 36.90 -15.11 1.19
CA ILE A 259 37.88 -14.19 1.78
C ILE A 259 38.87 -13.70 0.72
N GLN A 260 39.35 -14.58 -0.15
CA GLN A 260 40.27 -14.22 -1.22
C GLN A 260 39.62 -13.27 -2.23
N GLU A 261 38.38 -13.54 -2.64
CA GLU A 261 37.58 -12.68 -3.52
C GLU A 261 37.36 -11.28 -2.91
N LEU A 262 37.06 -11.20 -1.61
CA LEU A 262 36.89 -9.93 -0.90
C LEU A 262 38.21 -9.15 -0.76
N ARG A 263 39.32 -9.84 -0.52
CA ARG A 263 40.66 -9.21 -0.49
C ARG A 263 41.01 -8.60 -1.83
N GLN A 264 40.75 -9.33 -2.92
CA GLN A 264 40.98 -8.85 -4.27
C GLN A 264 40.18 -7.57 -4.56
N HIS A 265 38.88 -7.57 -4.23
CA HIS A 265 38.05 -6.37 -4.41
C HIS A 265 38.48 -5.17 -3.55
N LEU A 266 39.03 -5.42 -2.36
CA LEU A 266 39.57 -4.34 -1.54
C LEU A 266 40.84 -3.75 -2.17
N LEU A 267 41.74 -4.59 -2.67
CA LEU A 267 42.97 -4.14 -3.36
C LEU A 267 42.62 -3.33 -4.62
N GLU A 268 41.71 -3.83 -5.46
CA GLU A 268 41.22 -3.11 -6.65
C GLU A 268 40.64 -1.73 -6.30
N TYR A 269 39.87 -1.65 -5.21
CA TYR A 269 39.32 -0.38 -4.75
C TYR A 269 40.43 0.60 -4.35
N LEU A 270 41.42 0.13 -3.59
CA LEU A 270 42.52 0.97 -3.13
C LEU A 270 43.39 1.46 -4.31
N GLU A 271 43.74 0.59 -5.25
CA GLU A 271 44.52 0.95 -6.44
C GLU A 271 43.85 2.05 -7.28
N MET A 272 42.52 2.05 -7.38
CA MET A 272 41.78 3.03 -8.18
C MET A 272 41.54 4.37 -7.44
N ASN A 273 41.50 4.36 -6.11
CA ASN A 273 41.00 5.50 -5.33
C ASN A 273 42.05 6.11 -4.39
N ASP A 274 43.18 5.46 -4.15
CA ASP A 274 44.30 5.98 -3.35
C ASP A 274 45.24 6.85 -4.21
N ASN A 275 44.71 7.98 -4.68
CA ASN A 275 45.40 8.94 -5.55
C ASN A 275 45.59 10.32 -4.90
N GLY A 276 45.43 10.41 -3.59
CA GLY A 276 45.58 11.65 -2.81
C GLY A 276 44.42 12.65 -2.93
N SER A 277 43.37 12.36 -3.72
CA SER A 277 42.22 13.25 -3.90
C SER A 277 41.22 13.26 -2.74
N VAL A 278 41.23 12.22 -1.89
CA VAL A 278 40.30 12.05 -0.76
C VAL A 278 41.04 11.74 0.53
N THR A 279 40.47 12.14 1.66
CA THR A 279 41.03 11.85 2.99
C THR A 279 40.84 10.38 3.38
N PRO A 280 41.71 9.80 4.23
CA PRO A 280 41.60 8.40 4.66
C PRO A 280 40.21 7.99 5.23
N PRO A 281 39.49 8.82 6.02
CA PRO A 281 38.14 8.47 6.49
C PRO A 281 37.09 8.35 5.38
N ILE A 282 37.18 9.20 4.35
CA ILE A 282 36.29 9.15 3.19
C ILE A 282 36.59 7.91 2.35
N MET A 283 37.88 7.62 2.14
CA MET A 283 38.34 6.42 1.45
C MET A 283 37.87 5.14 2.16
N TRP A 284 38.00 5.07 3.49
CA TRP A 284 37.50 3.93 4.26
C TRP A 284 35.97 3.77 4.18
N SER A 285 35.24 4.88 4.19
CA SER A 285 33.79 4.86 4.06
C SER A 285 33.33 4.37 2.69
N GLY A 286 34.03 4.80 1.62
CA GLY A 286 33.82 4.30 0.26
C GLY A 286 34.15 2.81 0.13
N ALA A 287 35.30 2.37 0.67
CA ALA A 287 35.70 0.95 0.68
C ALA A 287 34.62 0.07 1.33
N LYS A 288 34.11 0.46 2.50
CA LYS A 288 33.03 -0.26 3.19
C LYS A 288 31.76 -0.35 2.34
N ALA A 289 31.38 0.72 1.64
CA ALA A 289 30.19 0.73 0.78
C ALA A 289 30.35 -0.23 -0.42
N VAL A 290 31.52 -0.19 -1.08
CA VAL A 290 31.86 -1.09 -2.20
C VAL A 290 31.88 -2.54 -1.74
N LEU A 291 32.60 -2.83 -0.65
CA LEU A 291 32.68 -4.18 -0.08
C LEU A 291 31.29 -4.70 0.33
N ARG A 292 30.44 -3.87 0.93
CA ARG A 292 29.05 -4.25 1.24
C ARG A 292 28.31 -4.68 -0.03
N GLY A 293 28.43 -3.94 -1.12
CA GLY A 293 27.85 -4.31 -2.42
C GLY A 293 28.36 -5.66 -2.92
N LYS A 294 29.68 -5.88 -2.89
CA LYS A 294 30.32 -7.15 -3.29
C LYS A 294 29.87 -8.32 -2.42
N ILE A 295 29.81 -8.14 -1.10
CA ILE A 295 29.35 -9.18 -0.17
C ILE A 295 27.89 -9.55 -0.44
N ILE A 296 27.02 -8.58 -0.73
CA ILE A 296 25.62 -8.85 -1.11
C ILE A 296 25.56 -9.70 -2.39
N GLN A 297 26.38 -9.36 -3.38
CA GLN A 297 26.47 -10.12 -4.64
C GLN A 297 26.93 -11.57 -4.40
N ILE A 298 28.02 -11.76 -3.65
CA ILE A 298 28.54 -13.09 -3.29
C ILE A 298 27.48 -13.88 -2.52
N SER A 299 26.81 -13.25 -1.55
CA SER A 299 25.75 -13.87 -0.75
C SER A 299 24.60 -14.37 -1.63
N SER A 300 24.18 -13.55 -2.60
CA SER A 300 23.13 -13.89 -3.56
C SER A 300 23.54 -15.08 -4.44
N ARG A 301 24.75 -15.05 -4.99
CA ARG A 301 25.33 -16.14 -5.80
C ARG A 301 25.38 -17.46 -5.03
N LEU A 302 25.94 -17.46 -3.82
CA LEU A 302 26.02 -18.66 -2.97
C LEU A 302 24.64 -19.17 -2.56
N LYS A 303 23.67 -18.28 -2.32
CA LYS A 303 22.28 -18.67 -2.04
C LYS A 303 21.65 -19.38 -3.24
N LYS A 304 21.89 -18.87 -4.45
CA LYS A 304 21.41 -19.50 -5.69
C LYS A 304 22.00 -20.90 -5.85
N GLN A 305 23.33 -21.03 -5.78
CA GLN A 305 24.03 -22.32 -5.88
C GLN A 305 23.52 -23.35 -4.86
N ARG A 306 23.32 -22.95 -3.60
CA ARG A 306 22.76 -23.85 -2.57
C ARG A 306 21.32 -24.27 -2.85
N THR A 307 20.52 -23.41 -3.48
CA THR A 307 19.13 -23.72 -3.80
C THR A 307 19.05 -24.71 -4.96
N GLU A 308 19.92 -24.53 -5.97
CA GLU A 308 20.10 -25.47 -7.06
C GLU A 308 20.56 -26.85 -6.53
N GLU A 309 21.56 -26.85 -5.64
CA GLU A 309 22.07 -28.08 -5.03
C GLU A 309 21.00 -28.82 -4.20
N GLN A 310 20.22 -28.10 -3.40
CA GLN A 310 19.09 -28.69 -2.69
C GLN A 310 18.10 -29.36 -3.65
N THR A 311 17.71 -28.66 -4.72
CA THR A 311 16.75 -29.17 -5.70
C THR A 311 17.28 -30.43 -6.38
N ARG A 312 18.58 -30.44 -6.69
CA ARG A 312 19.30 -31.57 -7.28
C ARG A 312 19.30 -32.77 -6.34
N LEU A 313 19.64 -32.57 -5.06
CA LEU A 313 19.67 -33.63 -4.06
C LEU A 313 18.27 -34.22 -3.79
N GLU A 314 17.24 -33.38 -3.66
CA GLU A 314 15.85 -33.82 -3.52
C GLU A 314 15.39 -34.66 -4.71
N SER A 315 15.76 -34.26 -5.93
CA SER A 315 15.47 -35.02 -7.15
C SER A 315 16.21 -36.36 -7.19
N LYS A 316 17.51 -36.37 -6.81
CA LYS A 316 18.32 -37.60 -6.73
C LYS A 316 17.76 -38.57 -5.70
N ILE A 317 17.38 -38.09 -4.51
CA ILE A 317 16.75 -38.89 -3.45
C ILE A 317 15.46 -39.52 -3.98
N LYS A 318 14.59 -38.75 -4.62
CA LYS A 318 13.33 -39.27 -5.19
C LYS A 318 13.58 -40.38 -6.21
N GLN A 319 14.58 -40.24 -7.07
CA GLN A 319 14.95 -41.26 -8.06
C GLN A 319 15.48 -42.54 -7.38
N LEU A 320 16.42 -42.40 -6.44
CA LEU A 320 17.00 -43.54 -5.71
C LEU A 320 15.96 -44.28 -4.86
N GLU A 321 14.97 -43.57 -4.29
CA GLU A 321 13.86 -44.20 -3.57
C GLU A 321 12.97 -45.06 -4.48
N ILE A 322 12.72 -44.61 -5.71
CA ILE A 322 11.97 -45.41 -6.69
C ILE A 322 12.76 -46.65 -7.08
N GLU A 323 14.07 -46.50 -7.37
CA GLU A 323 14.92 -47.62 -7.75
C GLU A 323 15.06 -48.65 -6.62
N HIS A 324 15.28 -48.20 -5.39
CA HIS A 324 15.39 -49.09 -4.24
C HIS A 324 14.08 -49.84 -3.96
N LYS A 325 12.91 -49.19 -4.10
CA LYS A 325 11.59 -49.86 -3.97
C LYS A 325 11.38 -50.98 -5.01
N CYS A 326 11.93 -50.81 -6.21
CA CYS A 326 11.78 -51.80 -7.29
C CYS A 326 12.79 -52.96 -7.20
N ARG A 327 14.03 -52.69 -6.78
CA ARG A 327 15.14 -53.65 -6.89
C ARG A 327 15.71 -54.14 -5.55
N GLY A 328 15.49 -53.41 -4.44
CA GLY A 328 15.97 -53.78 -3.10
C GLY A 328 17.48 -53.83 -2.92
N GLY A 329 18.28 -53.22 -3.82
CA GLY A 329 19.75 -53.30 -3.78
C GLY A 329 20.39 -52.51 -2.63
N ASN A 330 21.41 -53.10 -1.98
CA ASN A 330 22.19 -52.48 -0.90
C ASN A 330 23.03 -51.27 -1.36
N ASP A 331 23.51 -51.29 -2.60
CA ASP A 331 24.30 -50.17 -3.16
C ASP A 331 23.44 -48.92 -3.34
N THR A 332 22.23 -49.09 -3.89
CA THR A 332 21.23 -48.01 -4.02
C THR A 332 20.83 -47.43 -2.66
N LEU A 333 20.72 -48.26 -1.62
CA LEU A 333 20.43 -47.82 -0.27
C LEU A 333 21.57 -46.99 0.33
N THR A 334 22.81 -47.37 0.04
CA THR A 334 24.01 -46.65 0.48
C THR A 334 24.07 -45.26 -0.17
N GLU A 335 23.88 -45.18 -1.49
CA GLU A 335 23.82 -43.90 -2.21
C GLU A 335 22.65 -43.01 -1.76
N LEU A 336 21.50 -43.61 -1.43
CA LEU A 336 20.33 -42.90 -0.93
C LEU A 336 20.64 -42.25 0.43
N ASN A 337 21.27 -42.99 1.34
CA ASN A 337 21.66 -42.50 2.65
C ASN A 337 22.71 -41.38 2.55
N GLU A 338 23.65 -41.50 1.63
CA GLU A 338 24.64 -40.44 1.36
C GLU A 338 23.96 -39.17 0.82
N ALA A 339 23.07 -39.30 -0.16
CA ALA A 339 22.32 -38.15 -0.69
C ALA A 339 21.45 -37.46 0.38
N LYS A 340 20.82 -38.25 1.26
CA LYS A 340 20.06 -37.73 2.43
C LYS A 340 20.97 -36.98 3.40
N LYS A 341 22.17 -37.50 3.67
CA LYS A 341 23.16 -36.84 4.53
C LYS A 341 23.66 -35.51 3.95
N GLU A 342 23.91 -35.45 2.65
CA GLU A 342 24.30 -34.19 1.99
C GLU A 342 23.17 -33.17 1.98
N LEU A 343 21.92 -33.59 1.78
CA LEU A 343 20.76 -32.71 1.89
C LEU A 343 20.61 -32.15 3.32
N ASP A 344 20.79 -33.01 4.33
CA ASP A 344 20.74 -32.61 5.74
C ASP A 344 21.79 -31.53 6.08
N LYS A 345 23.01 -31.63 5.55
CA LYS A 345 24.02 -30.57 5.69
C LYS A 345 23.56 -29.23 5.11
N VAL A 346 22.96 -29.24 3.91
CA VAL A 346 22.44 -28.02 3.26
C VAL A 346 21.30 -27.40 4.07
N LEU A 347 20.40 -28.22 4.60
CA LEU A 347 19.28 -27.78 5.43
C LEU A 347 19.76 -27.26 6.79
N THR A 348 20.73 -27.93 7.41
CA THR A 348 21.37 -27.50 8.66
C THR A 348 21.98 -26.12 8.50
N TYR A 349 22.73 -25.86 7.42
CA TYR A 349 23.27 -24.53 7.14
C TYR A 349 22.17 -23.44 7.02
N LYS A 350 21.04 -23.76 6.38
CA LYS A 350 19.89 -22.83 6.29
C LYS A 350 19.27 -22.57 7.66
N ALA A 351 19.11 -23.61 8.49
CA ALA A 351 18.58 -23.51 9.84
C ALA A 351 19.49 -22.66 10.74
N GLU A 352 20.81 -22.91 10.72
CA GLU A 352 21.80 -22.09 11.42
C GLU A 352 21.74 -20.62 11.00
N GLY A 353 21.60 -20.36 9.69
CA GLY A 353 21.42 -19.01 9.16
C GLY A 353 20.17 -18.33 9.73
N ALA A 354 19.03 -19.02 9.75
CA ALA A 354 17.79 -18.48 10.32
C ALA A 354 17.92 -18.22 11.84
N LEU A 355 18.56 -19.14 12.58
CA LEU A 355 18.80 -19.02 14.01
C LEU A 355 19.75 -17.86 14.37
N ARG A 356 20.79 -17.64 13.56
CA ARG A 356 21.76 -16.54 13.74
C ARG A 356 21.09 -15.16 13.73
N PHE A 357 20.08 -14.99 12.90
CA PHE A 357 19.31 -13.74 12.84
C PHE A 357 18.09 -13.72 13.77
N SER A 358 17.65 -14.86 14.31
CA SER A 358 16.52 -14.97 15.24
C SER A 358 16.87 -14.50 16.66
N LYS A 359 18.11 -14.71 17.11
CA LYS A 359 18.59 -14.33 18.45
C LYS A 359 19.10 -12.89 18.58
N GLN A 360 19.20 -12.14 17.48
CA GLN A 360 19.64 -10.74 17.52
C GLN A 360 18.46 -9.81 17.84
N ARG A 361 18.00 -9.88 19.09
CA ARG A 361 17.25 -8.80 19.74
C ARG A 361 18.28 -8.04 20.58
N TYR A 362 18.47 -6.75 20.29
CA TYR A 362 19.31 -5.78 21.03
C TYR A 362 20.81 -5.70 20.64
N TYR A 363 21.21 -4.45 20.32
CA TYR A 363 22.55 -3.91 20.00
C TYR A 363 23.21 -4.44 18.71
N GLU A 364 23.92 -3.69 17.87
CA GLU A 364 24.38 -2.29 17.84
C GLU A 364 23.41 -1.30 17.20
#